data_AF-A0ABD7ISH2-F1
#
_entry.id   AF-A0ABD7ISH2-F1
#
_cell.length_a   1.000
_cell.length_b   1.000
_cell.length_c   1.000
_cell.angle_alpha   90.00
_cell.angle_beta   90.00
_cell.angle_gamma   90.00
#
_symmetry.space_group_name_H-M   'P 1'
#
loop_
_entity.id
_entity.type
_entity.pdbx_description
1 polymer ?
#
loop_
_entity_poly.entity_id
_entity_poly.type
_entity_poly.pdbx_seq_one_letter_code
_entity_poly.pdbx_strand_id
1 'polypeptide(L)'
;MAKPVKQCEHPGCRTLVAYDTRYCEKHRKATNKWRYHKRMYDSDESKYQQFYKSSAWRKLSRRFLESNPVCVQCYQDGVIRKADVVDHVIEIKDDWSRRLDESNLQPLCYRHHNRKTRLAREQRKQQTK
;
A
#
# COMPACT_ATOMS: atom_id res chain seq x y z
N MET A 1 23.94 -46.09 9.20
CA MET A 1 24.31 -45.00 10.13
C MET A 1 23.03 -44.29 10.56
N ALA A 2 22.70 -44.25 11.85
CA ALA A 2 21.55 -43.51 12.34
C ALA A 2 21.86 -42.00 12.28
N LYS A 3 20.91 -41.19 11.77
CA LYS A 3 21.08 -39.73 11.73
C LYS A 3 21.00 -39.16 13.16
N PRO A 4 21.87 -38.19 13.53
CA PRO A 4 21.85 -37.60 14.86
C PRO A 4 20.58 -36.76 15.09
N VAL A 5 20.12 -36.64 16.33
CA VAL A 5 19.04 -35.70 16.69
C VAL A 5 19.61 -34.30 16.93
N LYS A 6 18.83 -33.26 16.64
CA LYS A 6 19.20 -31.85 16.89
C LYS A 6 18.19 -31.15 17.77
N GLN A 7 18.55 -30.01 18.36
CA GLN A 7 17.61 -29.18 19.10
C GLN A 7 16.64 -28.46 18.16
N CYS A 8 15.41 -28.24 18.63
CA CYS A 8 14.40 -27.41 17.97
C CYS A 8 14.93 -25.98 17.73
N GLU A 9 14.72 -25.44 16.53
CA GLU A 9 15.25 -24.12 16.14
C GLU A 9 14.43 -22.93 16.69
N HIS A 10 13.42 -23.17 17.53
CA HIS A 10 12.65 -22.09 18.15
C HIS A 10 13.45 -21.46 19.31
N PRO A 11 13.60 -20.12 19.37
CA PRO A 11 14.30 -19.46 20.48
C PRO A 11 13.79 -19.94 21.85
N GLY A 12 14.71 -20.38 22.71
CA GLY A 12 14.40 -20.87 24.05
C GLY A 12 13.84 -22.30 24.13
N CYS A 13 13.65 -23.01 23.03
CA CYS A 13 13.17 -24.40 23.04
C CYS A 13 14.34 -25.39 23.04
N ARG A 14 14.42 -26.26 24.06
CA ARG A 14 15.48 -27.29 24.19
C ARG A 14 15.03 -28.70 23.77
N THR A 15 13.85 -28.83 23.15
CA THR A 15 13.32 -30.13 22.73
C THR A 15 14.15 -30.73 21.59
N LEU A 16 14.50 -32.00 21.69
CA LEU A 16 15.22 -32.73 20.63
C LEU A 16 14.25 -33.17 19.52
N VAL A 17 14.69 -33.02 18.27
CA VAL A 17 13.96 -33.39 17.05
C VAL A 17 14.88 -34.17 16.13
N ALA A 18 14.31 -34.96 15.21
CA ALA A 18 15.07 -35.63 14.17
C ALA A 18 15.87 -34.60 13.34
N TYR A 19 17.05 -34.98 12.82
CA TYR A 19 17.92 -34.09 12.04
C TYR A 19 17.18 -33.33 10.93
N ASP A 20 16.27 -34.01 10.24
CA ASP A 20 15.53 -33.50 9.08
C ASP A 20 14.32 -32.62 9.47
N THR A 21 14.03 -32.48 10.78
CA THR A 21 12.91 -31.69 11.29
C THR A 21 13.40 -30.38 11.92
N ARG A 22 12.74 -29.27 11.59
CA ARG A 22 13.14 -27.93 12.03
C ARG A 22 12.64 -27.55 13.43
N TYR A 23 11.41 -27.97 13.76
CA TYR A 23 10.71 -27.59 14.97
C TYR A 23 10.02 -28.80 15.61
N CYS A 24 9.94 -28.83 16.94
CA CYS A 24 9.13 -29.84 17.64
C CYS A 24 7.64 -29.62 17.37
N GLU A 25 6.77 -30.58 17.69
CA GLU A 25 5.33 -30.49 17.44
C GLU A 25 4.69 -29.20 18.01
N LYS A 26 5.12 -28.77 19.20
CA LYS A 26 4.68 -27.49 19.82
C LYS A 26 4.99 -26.25 18.99
N HIS A 27 6.07 -26.28 18.20
CA HIS A 27 6.58 -25.16 17.40
C HIS A 27 6.46 -25.41 15.91
N ARG A 28 5.81 -26.51 15.50
CA ARG A 28 5.45 -26.80 14.11
C ARG A 28 4.32 -25.85 13.73
N LYS A 29 4.63 -24.55 13.57
CA LYS A 29 3.69 -23.59 13.01
C LYS A 29 3.32 -24.10 11.63
N ALA A 30 2.05 -24.42 11.42
CA ALA A 30 1.51 -24.60 10.09
C ALA A 30 1.92 -23.35 9.30
N THR A 31 2.82 -23.51 8.32
CA THR A 31 3.14 -22.44 7.39
C THR A 31 1.84 -22.09 6.71
N ASN A 32 1.18 -21.06 7.22
CA ASN A 32 -0.07 -20.53 6.69
C ASN A 32 0.28 -19.72 5.43
N LYS A 33 1.06 -20.32 4.51
CA LYS A 33 1.45 -19.79 3.21
C LYS A 33 0.21 -19.32 2.46
N TRP A 34 -0.90 -20.04 2.61
CA TRP A 34 -2.21 -19.65 2.09
C TRP A 34 -2.73 -18.33 2.68
N ARG A 35 -2.68 -18.11 4.00
CA ARG A 35 -3.09 -16.81 4.60
C ARG A 35 -2.16 -15.66 4.20
N TYR A 36 -0.86 -15.92 4.03
CA TYR A 36 0.11 -14.93 3.55
C TYR A 36 -0.15 -14.57 2.08
N HIS A 37 -0.33 -15.55 1.19
CA HIS A 37 -0.71 -15.33 -0.21
C HIS A 37 -2.08 -14.67 -0.34
N LYS A 38 -3.07 -15.07 0.48
CA LYS A 38 -4.43 -14.51 0.45
C LYS A 38 -4.46 -13.03 0.81
N ARG A 39 -3.69 -12.58 1.82
CA ARG A 39 -3.56 -11.14 2.11
C ARG A 39 -2.88 -10.35 0.99
N MET A 40 -2.05 -11.01 0.19
CA MET A 40 -1.25 -10.35 -0.84
C MET A 40 -1.98 -10.25 -2.19
N TYR A 41 -2.93 -11.14 -2.46
CA TYR A 41 -3.59 -11.25 -3.77
C TYR A 41 -5.12 -11.04 -3.76
N ASP A 42 -5.79 -11.17 -2.62
CA ASP A 42 -7.26 -11.33 -2.55
C ASP A 42 -8.00 -10.09 -1.99
N SER A 43 -7.39 -8.90 -2.02
CA SER A 43 -8.07 -7.66 -1.63
C SER A 43 -8.21 -6.72 -2.84
N ASP A 44 -9.34 -6.01 -2.95
CA ASP A 44 -9.51 -4.89 -3.88
C ASP A 44 -8.37 -3.86 -3.80
N GLU A 45 -7.66 -3.82 -2.67
CA GLU A 45 -6.42 -3.07 -2.48
C GLU A 45 -5.34 -3.41 -3.53
N SER A 46 -5.32 -4.66 -4.01
CA SER A 46 -4.47 -5.14 -5.10
C SER A 46 -4.72 -4.39 -6.41
N LYS A 47 -5.97 -4.14 -6.79
CA LYS A 47 -6.31 -3.42 -8.04
C LYS A 47 -5.80 -1.97 -8.02
N TYR A 48 -6.06 -1.25 -6.93
CA TYR A 48 -5.60 0.13 -6.77
C TYR A 48 -4.07 0.23 -6.69
N GLN A 49 -3.44 -0.67 -5.95
CA GLN A 49 -1.97 -0.74 -5.86
C GLN A 49 -1.34 -1.07 -7.21
N GLN A 50 -1.91 -2.00 -7.99
CA GLN A 50 -1.45 -2.32 -9.33
C GLN A 50 -1.59 -1.11 -10.27
N PHE A 51 -2.68 -0.34 -10.16
CA PHE A 51 -2.84 0.87 -10.95
C PHE A 51 -1.77 1.92 -10.66
N TYR A 52 -1.46 2.20 -9.39
CA TYR A 52 -0.38 3.14 -9.07
C TYR A 52 1.01 2.65 -9.50
N LYS A 53 1.19 1.34 -9.67
CA LYS A 53 2.41 0.74 -10.25
C LYS A 53 2.40 0.71 -11.78
N SER A 54 1.25 0.92 -12.42
CA SER A 54 1.10 0.80 -13.87
C SER A 54 1.95 1.82 -14.63
N SER A 55 2.43 1.43 -15.81
CA SER A 55 3.20 2.31 -16.69
C SER A 55 2.37 3.52 -17.15
N ALA A 56 1.07 3.33 -17.40
CA ALA A 56 0.13 4.39 -17.77
C ALA A 56 0.09 5.50 -16.70
N TRP A 57 -0.12 5.13 -15.43
CA TRP A 57 -0.14 6.09 -14.34
C TRP A 57 1.21 6.80 -14.17
N ARG A 58 2.32 6.04 -14.20
CA ARG A 58 3.67 6.62 -14.02
C ARG A 58 4.03 7.64 -15.11
N LYS A 59 3.63 7.37 -16.36
CA LYS A 59 3.84 8.31 -17.49
C LYS A 59 2.95 9.53 -17.33
N LEU A 60 1.66 9.33 -17.05
CA LEU A 60 0.70 10.41 -16.92
C LEU A 60 1.05 11.35 -15.76
N SER A 61 1.26 10.80 -14.57
CA SER A 61 1.58 11.58 -13.36
C SER A 61 2.87 12.38 -13.50
N ARG A 62 3.90 11.83 -14.14
CA ARG A 62 5.15 12.56 -14.43
C ARG A 62 4.89 13.77 -15.33
N ARG A 63 4.28 13.55 -16.51
CA ARG A 63 3.95 14.62 -17.46
C ARG A 63 3.07 15.68 -16.81
N PHE A 64 2.08 15.26 -16.03
CA PHE A 64 1.18 16.15 -15.34
C PHE A 64 1.90 17.05 -14.33
N LEU A 65 2.85 16.52 -13.54
CA LEU A 65 3.66 17.34 -12.62
C LEU A 65 4.61 18.29 -13.33
N GLU A 66 5.16 17.89 -14.48
CA GLU A 66 6.03 18.76 -15.29
C GLU A 66 5.24 19.99 -15.78
N SER A 67 4.01 19.80 -16.24
CA SER A 67 3.12 20.90 -16.65
C SER A 67 2.50 21.67 -15.49
N ASN A 68 2.38 21.05 -14.31
CA ASN A 68 1.73 21.63 -13.13
C ASN A 68 2.67 21.59 -11.91
N PRO A 69 3.74 22.40 -11.89
CA PRO A 69 4.80 22.28 -10.88
C PRO A 69 4.44 22.85 -9.51
N VAL A 70 3.30 23.55 -9.38
CA VAL A 70 2.87 24.24 -8.15
C VAL A 70 1.68 23.54 -7.52
N CYS A 71 1.70 23.38 -6.20
CA CYS A 71 0.57 22.85 -5.45
C CYS A 71 -0.64 23.78 -5.59
N VAL A 72 -1.74 23.28 -6.15
CA VAL A 72 -2.94 24.10 -6.44
C VAL A 72 -3.55 24.68 -5.16
N GLN A 73 -3.52 23.93 -4.06
CA GLN A 73 -4.03 24.38 -2.77
C GLN A 73 -3.13 25.44 -2.14
N CYS A 74 -1.80 25.31 -2.26
CA CYS A 74 -0.90 26.37 -1.79
C CYS A 74 -1.12 27.65 -2.60
N TYR A 75 -1.30 27.54 -3.91
CA TYR A 75 -1.58 28.69 -4.77
C TYR A 75 -2.88 29.41 -4.35
N GLN A 76 -3.93 28.66 -4.04
CA GLN A 76 -5.18 29.19 -3.47
C GLN A 76 -4.97 29.86 -2.10
N ASP A 77 -4.08 29.32 -1.27
CA ASP A 77 -3.67 29.92 0.00
C ASP A 77 -2.77 31.18 -0.18
N GLY A 78 -2.48 31.61 -1.41
CA GLY A 78 -1.59 32.74 -1.71
C GLY A 78 -0.10 32.43 -1.59
N VAL A 79 0.27 31.14 -1.55
CA VAL A 79 1.65 30.67 -1.37
C VAL A 79 2.12 29.87 -2.58
N ILE A 80 3.26 30.24 -3.16
CA ILE A 80 3.89 29.43 -4.20
C ILE A 80 4.73 28.33 -3.54
N ARG A 81 4.28 27.09 -3.66
CA ARG A 81 5.03 25.90 -3.23
C ARG A 81 4.98 24.83 -4.30
N LYS A 82 6.12 24.16 -4.51
CA LYS A 82 6.25 23.02 -5.43
C LYS A 82 5.24 21.91 -5.10
N ALA A 83 4.66 21.31 -6.12
CA ALA A 83 3.88 20.08 -6.01
C ALA A 83 4.81 18.87 -5.88
N ASP A 84 4.47 17.98 -4.95
CA ASP A 84 5.24 16.76 -4.67
C ASP A 84 4.57 15.52 -5.28
N VAL A 85 3.24 15.56 -5.42
CA VAL A 85 2.42 14.41 -5.84
C VAL A 85 1.29 14.86 -6.76
N VAL A 86 0.83 13.93 -7.60
CA VAL A 86 -0.44 14.02 -8.31
C VAL A 86 -1.49 13.27 -7.51
N ASP A 87 -2.58 13.95 -7.23
CA ASP A 87 -3.71 13.42 -6.48
C ASP A 87 -4.98 13.44 -7.32
N HIS A 88 -5.86 12.44 -7.15
CA HIS A 88 -7.14 12.39 -7.86
C HIS A 88 -8.17 13.25 -7.13
N VAL A 89 -8.78 14.25 -7.78
CA VAL A 89 -9.85 15.10 -7.22
C VAL A 89 -10.98 14.23 -6.66
N ILE A 90 -11.57 13.40 -7.50
CA ILE A 90 -12.46 12.29 -7.12
C ILE A 90 -11.61 11.05 -6.94
N GLU A 91 -11.62 10.43 -5.75
CA GLU A 91 -10.75 9.28 -5.50
C GLU A 91 -11.10 8.10 -6.41
N ILE A 92 -10.08 7.35 -6.82
CA ILE A 92 -10.24 6.16 -7.67
C ILE A 92 -11.11 5.06 -7.04
N LYS A 93 -11.29 5.10 -5.71
CA LYS A 93 -12.21 4.23 -4.98
C LYS A 93 -13.67 4.59 -5.22
N ASP A 94 -13.94 5.86 -5.44
CA ASP A 94 -15.29 6.40 -5.61
C ASP A 94 -15.67 6.39 -7.11
N ASP A 95 -14.70 6.66 -8.00
CA ASP A 95 -14.89 6.54 -9.46
C ASP A 95 -13.64 6.00 -10.18
N TRP A 96 -13.65 4.71 -10.51
CA TRP A 96 -12.55 4.05 -11.22
C TRP A 96 -12.44 4.45 -12.70
N SER A 97 -13.52 4.91 -13.32
CA SER A 97 -13.52 5.26 -14.76
C SER A 97 -12.61 6.46 -15.03
N ARG A 98 -12.50 7.37 -14.06
CA ARG A 98 -11.72 8.62 -14.12
C ARG A 98 -10.27 8.51 -13.63
N ARG A 99 -9.76 7.29 -13.44
CA ARG A 99 -8.39 7.06 -12.90
C ARG A 99 -7.27 7.63 -13.78
N LEU A 100 -7.48 7.74 -15.10
CA LEU A 100 -6.53 8.30 -16.08
C LEU A 100 -7.05 9.61 -16.73
N ASP A 101 -8.14 10.17 -16.21
CA ASP A 101 -8.70 11.42 -16.68
C ASP A 101 -7.87 12.59 -16.11
N GLU A 102 -7.17 13.32 -16.98
CA GLU A 102 -6.33 14.47 -16.58
C GLU A 102 -7.13 15.57 -15.88
N SER A 103 -8.41 15.75 -16.22
CA SER A 103 -9.28 16.73 -15.56
C SER A 103 -9.64 16.36 -14.12
N ASN A 104 -9.45 15.08 -13.75
CA ASN A 104 -9.63 14.59 -12.39
C ASN A 104 -8.33 14.59 -11.58
N LEU A 105 -7.24 15.19 -12.08
CA LEU A 105 -5.96 15.24 -11.39
C LEU A 105 -5.69 16.63 -10.82
N GLN A 106 -5.00 16.69 -9.68
CA GLN A 106 -4.54 17.94 -9.08
C GLN A 106 -3.11 17.81 -8.54
N PRO A 107 -2.26 18.84 -8.71
CA PRO A 107 -0.92 18.88 -8.17
C PRO A 107 -0.97 19.29 -6.69
N LEU A 108 -0.43 18.49 -5.78
CA LEU A 108 -0.42 18.79 -4.34
C LEU A 108 0.97 18.66 -3.74
N CYS A 109 1.24 19.47 -2.71
CA CYS A 109 2.35 19.21 -1.80
C CYS A 109 1.97 18.13 -0.78
N TYR A 110 2.95 17.49 -0.14
CA TYR A 110 2.69 16.43 0.84
C TYR A 110 1.76 16.87 1.98
N ARG A 111 1.84 18.14 2.42
CA ARG A 111 0.98 18.68 3.47
C ARG A 111 -0.49 18.61 3.08
N HIS A 112 -0.83 19.16 1.92
CA HIS A 112 -2.23 19.23 1.44
C HIS A 112 -2.74 17.85 1.01
N HIS A 113 -1.90 17.03 0.38
CA HIS A 113 -2.25 15.64 0.07
C HIS A 113 -2.62 14.85 1.34
N ASN A 114 -1.75 14.85 2.35
CA ASN A 114 -2.00 14.11 3.60
C ASN A 114 -3.25 14.63 4.33
N ARG A 115 -3.49 15.95 4.31
CA ARG A 115 -4.71 16.55 4.85
C ARG A 115 -5.95 16.01 4.14
N LYS A 116 -5.95 16.00 2.81
CA LYS A 116 -7.06 15.47 2.01
C LYS A 116 -7.30 13.99 2.33
N THR A 117 -6.26 13.16 2.31
CA THR A 117 -6.37 11.72 2.63
C THR A 117 -6.98 11.50 4.02
N ARG A 118 -6.59 12.29 5.02
CA ARG A 118 -7.16 12.21 6.37
C ARG A 118 -8.65 12.54 6.36
N LEU A 119 -9.03 13.67 5.74
CA LEU A 119 -10.44 14.10 5.66
C LEU A 119 -11.31 13.07 4.93
N ALA A 120 -10.84 12.51 3.81
CA ALA A 120 -11.56 11.48 3.06
C ALA A 120 -11.74 10.18 3.86
N ARG A 121 -10.79 9.82 4.74
CA ARG A 121 -10.93 8.67 5.66
C ARG A 121 -11.95 8.96 6.76
N GLU A 122 -11.95 10.18 7.31
CA GLU A 122 -12.90 10.60 8.35
C GLU A 122 -14.34 10.63 7.82
N GLN A 123 -14.55 11.18 6.62
CA GLN A 123 -15.86 11.20 5.96
C GLN A 123 -16.42 9.79 5.72
N ARG A 124 -15.60 8.88 5.21
CA ARG A 124 -16.01 7.47 5.01
C ARG A 124 -16.40 6.78 6.32
N LYS A 125 -15.69 7.06 7.42
CA LYS A 125 -16.06 6.53 8.75
C LYS A 125 -17.39 7.09 9.26
N GLN A 126 -17.72 8.33 8.93
CA GLN A 126 -18.98 8.96 9.32
C GLN A 126 -20.16 8.40 8.51
N GLN A 127 -19.96 8.08 7.23
CA GLN A 127 -21.00 7.50 6.36
C GLN A 127 -21.33 6.04 6.68
N THR A 128 -20.42 5.31 7.34
CA THR A 128 -20.65 3.92 7.75
C THR A 128 -21.31 3.77 9.13
N LYS A 129 -21.60 4.88 9.81
CA LYS A 129 -22.33 4.91 11.08
C LYS A 129 -23.78 5.28 10.82
#